data_AF-A0A2H0TXW3-F1
#
_entry.id   AF-A0A2H0TXW3-F1
#
_cell.length_a   1.000
_cell.length_b   1.000
_cell.length_c   1.000
_cell.angle_alpha   90.00
_cell.angle_beta   90.00
_cell.angle_gamma   90.00
#
_symmetry.space_group_name_H-M   'P 1'
#
loop_
_entity.id
_entity.type
_entity.pdbx_description
1 polymer ?
#
loop_
_entity_poly.entity_id
_entity_poly.type
_entity_poly.pdbx_seq_one_letter_code
_entity_poly.pdbx_strand_id
1 'polypeptide(L)'
;MSYLIITISILLSAFFSAITIGFLGLKKTELESKVKAGNKKAQKIYAVRKNGNLLLVTMLMGNVLVNSILSVFLSSIFSGTIAVVFSTALIVIFGEIVPQAIFYRHALKLGSILVPLVKFFIFIFYPLAWPLSKILDVVLGEEEETIWSKREMKEMIKIHEDSEDSEIDGDEEKILLGALSFSDKRVKEIMTPKNVVFSLEESVLLSENVLNEIRYSGFSRIPVYRKEKNNIVGVLNVKSLINLGDNKLVSDVYSEEKIFEVSEYKKLDNLLNQFITRKSH
;
A
#
# COMPACT_ATOMS: atom_id res chain seq x y z
N MET A 1 28.53 45.48 9.60
CA MET A 1 27.66 44.64 10.45
C MET A 1 26.34 44.31 9.77
N SER A 2 25.62 45.28 9.22
CA SER A 2 24.29 45.08 8.60
C SER A 2 24.29 44.09 7.43
N TYR A 3 25.28 44.14 6.52
CA TYR A 3 25.37 43.18 5.40
C TYR A 3 25.56 41.73 5.86
N LEU A 4 26.34 41.48 6.91
CA LEU A 4 26.55 40.14 7.46
C LEU A 4 25.24 39.57 8.03
N ILE A 5 24.49 40.40 8.77
CA ILE A 5 23.19 40.03 9.33
C ILE A 5 22.20 39.70 8.20
N ILE A 6 22.19 40.50 7.14
CA ILE A 6 21.35 40.27 5.95
C ILE A 6 21.69 38.94 5.29
N THR A 7 22.97 38.68 5.00
CA THR A 7 23.39 37.42 4.37
C THR A 7 23.04 36.21 5.22
N ILE A 8 23.30 36.25 6.53
CA ILE A 8 22.95 35.17 7.45
C ILE A 8 21.43 34.97 7.50
N SER A 9 20.66 36.06 7.51
CA SER A 9 19.20 35.98 7.54
C SER A 9 18.64 35.37 6.27
N ILE A 10 19.18 35.69 5.10
CA ILE A 10 18.77 35.04 3.84
C ILE A 10 19.06 33.53 3.88
N LEU A 11 20.23 33.12 4.37
CA LEU A 11 20.57 31.70 4.48
C LEU A 11 19.68 30.95 5.48
N LEU A 12 19.35 31.58 6.61
CA LEU A 12 18.44 31.00 7.60
C LEU A 12 16.99 30.94 7.10
N SER A 13 16.53 31.98 6.40
CA SER A 13 15.22 32.01 5.72
C SER A 13 15.13 30.86 4.71
N ALA A 14 16.14 30.74 3.84
CA ALA A 14 16.29 29.63 2.90
C ALA A 14 16.27 28.26 3.58
N PHE A 15 16.94 28.12 4.72
CA PHE A 15 16.92 26.88 5.49
C PHE A 15 15.53 26.55 6.03
N PHE A 16 14.86 27.49 6.71
CA PHE A 16 13.55 27.23 7.33
C PHE A 16 12.48 26.93 6.27
N SER A 17 12.45 27.71 5.19
CA SER A 17 11.50 27.52 4.09
C SER A 17 11.71 26.18 3.38
N ALA A 18 12.98 25.80 3.11
CA ALA A 18 13.34 24.57 2.44
C ALA A 18 13.04 23.32 3.29
N ILE A 19 13.35 23.34 4.59
CA ILE A 19 13.05 22.24 5.50
C ILE A 19 11.55 22.05 5.66
N THR A 20 10.79 23.15 5.74
CA THR A 20 9.32 23.09 5.85
C THR A 20 8.73 22.25 4.72
N ILE A 21 9.02 22.60 3.46
CA ILE A 21 8.52 21.84 2.31
C ILE A 21 9.15 20.45 2.23
N GLY A 22 10.47 20.35 2.44
CA GLY A 22 11.19 19.09 2.31
C GLY A 22 10.75 18.02 3.29
N PHE A 23 10.62 18.35 4.57
CA PHE A 23 10.33 17.36 5.60
C PHE A 23 8.84 17.10 5.70
N LEU A 24 8.01 18.14 5.63
CA LEU A 24 6.57 17.97 5.72
C LEU A 24 5.98 17.35 4.46
N GLY A 25 6.60 17.57 3.30
CA GLY A 25 6.23 16.90 2.05
C GLY A 25 6.52 15.39 2.03
N LEU A 26 7.43 14.90 2.89
CA LEU A 26 7.68 13.47 3.05
C LEU A 26 6.63 12.85 3.98
N LYS A 27 5.85 11.90 3.46
CA LYS A 27 4.84 11.18 4.25
C LYS A 27 5.50 10.34 5.34
N LYS A 28 4.87 10.27 6.53
CA LYS A 28 5.35 9.45 7.65
C LYS A 28 5.46 7.97 7.27
N THR A 29 4.45 7.43 6.59
CA THR A 29 4.39 6.03 6.15
C THR A 29 5.48 5.69 5.13
N GLU A 30 5.76 6.61 4.20
CA GLU A 30 6.85 6.46 3.23
C GLU A 30 8.23 6.44 3.92
N LEU A 31 8.45 7.36 4.88
CA LEU A 31 9.66 7.39 5.67
C LEU A 31 9.81 6.12 6.52
N GLU A 32 8.74 5.65 7.15
CA GLU A 32 8.77 4.43 7.95
C GLU A 32 9.08 3.19 7.10
N SER A 33 8.47 3.07 5.92
CA SER A 33 8.78 2.01 4.96
C SER A 33 10.26 2.04 4.55
N LYS A 34 10.80 3.22 4.21
CA LYS A 34 12.23 3.40 3.89
C LYS A 34 13.14 3.06 5.07
N VAL A 35 12.72 3.34 6.31
CA VAL A 35 13.46 2.95 7.52
C VAL A 35 13.48 1.43 7.70
N LYS A 36 12.34 0.76 7.50
CA LYS A 36 12.25 -0.71 7.54
C LYS A 36 13.11 -1.37 6.46
N ALA A 37 13.25 -0.73 5.29
CA ALA A 37 14.17 -1.13 4.23
C ALA A 37 15.66 -0.78 4.52
N GLY A 38 16.01 -0.31 5.72
CA GLY A 38 17.39 -0.05 6.13
C GLY A 38 17.96 1.32 5.72
N ASN A 39 17.14 2.24 5.22
CA ASN A 39 17.61 3.57 4.79
C ASN A 39 17.93 4.49 5.99
N LYS A 40 19.22 4.62 6.30
CA LYS A 40 19.72 5.49 7.39
C LYS A 40 19.37 6.98 7.22
N LYS A 41 19.20 7.48 5.99
CA LYS A 41 18.83 8.88 5.74
C LYS A 41 17.38 9.14 6.13
N ALA A 42 16.48 8.22 5.75
CA ALA A 42 15.08 8.25 6.13
C ALA A 42 14.94 8.20 7.66
N GLN A 43 15.73 7.38 8.35
CA GLN A 43 15.71 7.27 9.82
C GLN A 43 15.99 8.60 10.53
N LYS A 44 16.99 9.35 10.05
CA LYS A 44 17.32 10.66 10.62
C LYS A 44 16.16 11.66 10.48
N ILE A 45 15.54 11.71 9.30
CA ILE A 45 14.43 12.62 9.02
C ILE A 45 13.18 12.20 9.79
N TYR A 46 12.87 10.91 9.82
CA TYR A 46 11.73 10.34 10.56
C TYR A 46 11.76 10.73 12.04
N ALA A 47 12.94 10.74 12.67
CA ALA A 47 13.10 11.08 14.08
C ALA A 47 12.59 12.49 14.45
N VAL A 48 12.61 13.44 13.50
CA VAL A 48 12.04 14.79 13.70
C VAL A 48 10.66 14.93 13.07
N ARG A 49 10.41 14.29 11.92
CA ARG A 49 9.14 14.36 11.17
C ARG A 49 7.97 13.66 11.86
N LYS A 50 8.25 12.70 12.76
CA LYS A 50 7.23 12.03 13.57
C LYS A 50 6.34 13.04 14.34
N ASN A 51 6.94 14.11 14.86
CA ASN A 51 6.25 15.20 15.53
C ASN A 51 5.98 16.33 14.52
N GLY A 52 5.09 16.07 13.56
CA GLY A 52 4.81 16.95 12.41
C GLY A 52 4.44 18.37 12.83
N ASN A 53 3.49 18.52 13.76
CA ASN A 53 3.03 19.82 14.25
C ASN A 53 4.14 20.60 14.96
N LEU A 54 4.97 19.94 15.79
CA LEU A 54 6.11 20.58 16.44
C LEU A 54 7.15 21.07 15.42
N LEU A 55 7.46 20.23 14.42
CA LEU A 55 8.36 20.60 13.34
C LEU A 55 7.82 21.78 12.52
N LEU A 56 6.55 21.72 12.13
CA LEU A 56 5.85 22.78 11.39
C LEU A 56 5.94 24.11 12.14
N VAL A 57 5.50 24.14 13.40
CA VAL A 57 5.52 25.37 14.21
C VAL A 57 6.94 25.92 14.37
N THR A 58 7.92 25.06 14.66
CA THR A 58 9.31 25.47 14.82
C THR A 58 9.85 26.14 13.56
N MET A 59 9.66 25.50 12.40
CA MET A 59 10.21 26.00 11.14
C MET A 59 9.49 27.28 10.69
N LEU A 60 8.15 27.35 10.82
CA LEU A 60 7.39 28.55 10.49
C LEU A 60 7.79 29.73 11.39
N MET A 61 7.94 29.49 12.69
CA MET A 61 8.34 30.52 13.63
C MET A 61 9.75 31.06 13.33
N GLY A 62 10.69 30.16 13.04
CA GLY A 62 12.03 30.53 12.60
C GLY A 62 12.02 31.35 11.30
N ASN A 63 11.23 30.93 10.31
CA ASN A 63 11.10 31.64 9.04
C ASN A 63 10.56 33.07 9.22
N VAL A 64 9.47 33.21 9.97
CA VAL A 64 8.84 34.52 10.23
C VAL A 64 9.80 35.45 10.99
N LEU A 65 10.48 34.93 12.01
CA LEU A 65 11.45 35.69 12.80
C LEU A 65 12.61 36.20 11.93
N VAL A 66 13.20 35.33 11.13
CA VAL A 66 14.33 35.68 10.26
C VAL A 66 13.91 36.64 9.15
N ASN A 67 12.75 36.43 8.53
CA ASN A 67 12.22 37.31 7.48
C ASN A 67 11.90 38.71 8.02
N SER A 68 11.41 38.79 9.26
CA SER A 68 11.15 40.06 9.95
C SER A 68 12.44 40.80 10.27
N ILE A 69 13.46 40.11 10.80
CA ILE A 69 14.80 40.67 11.02
C ILE A 69 15.36 41.19 9.69
N LEU A 70 15.33 40.36 8.64
CA LEU A 70 15.83 40.73 7.31
C LEU A 70 15.14 41.97 6.75
N SER A 71 13.82 42.05 6.87
CA SER A 71 13.03 43.20 6.39
C SER A 71 13.36 44.48 7.16
N VAL A 72 13.52 44.41 8.48
CA VAL A 72 13.91 45.57 9.32
C VAL A 72 15.30 46.06 8.94
N PHE A 73 16.27 45.16 8.77
CA PHE A 73 17.63 45.54 8.38
C PHE A 73 17.69 46.08 6.94
N LEU A 74 16.93 45.54 6.00
CA LEU A 74 16.87 46.10 4.63
C LEU A 74 16.23 47.50 4.62
N SER A 75 15.21 47.73 5.46
CA SER A 75 14.56 49.03 5.61
C SER A 75 15.45 50.09 6.27
N SER A 76 16.57 49.68 6.88
CA SER A 76 17.61 50.61 7.36
C SER A 76 18.58 51.05 6.26
N ILE A 77 18.65 50.31 5.14
CA ILE A 77 19.56 50.58 4.00
C ILE A 77 18.81 51.30 2.88
N PHE A 78 17.58 50.86 2.59
CA PHE A 78 16.71 51.44 1.56
C PHE A 78 15.60 52.24 2.23
N SER A 79 15.13 53.32 1.61
CA SER A 79 14.04 54.15 2.15
C SER A 79 12.70 53.93 1.44
N GLY A 80 11.62 54.02 2.20
CA GLY A 80 10.25 54.05 1.69
C GLY A 80 9.78 52.77 1.00
N THR A 81 8.95 52.91 -0.03
CA THR A 81 8.36 51.81 -0.81
C THR A 81 9.39 50.94 -1.50
N ILE A 82 10.56 51.50 -1.87
CA ILE A 82 11.65 50.75 -2.51
C ILE A 82 12.19 49.67 -1.55
N ALA A 83 12.30 49.98 -0.26
CA ALA A 83 12.76 49.02 0.74
C ALA A 83 11.82 47.81 0.84
N VAL A 84 10.52 48.06 0.88
CA VAL A 84 9.48 47.02 1.00
C VAL A 84 9.47 46.14 -0.25
N VAL A 85 9.49 46.73 -1.45
CA VAL A 85 9.49 45.98 -2.71
C VAL A 85 10.77 45.14 -2.82
N PHE A 86 11.93 45.73 -2.54
CA PHE A 86 13.20 45.05 -2.64
C PHE A 86 13.35 43.94 -1.59
N SER A 87 12.94 44.17 -0.34
CA SER A 87 13.00 43.15 0.72
C SER A 87 12.07 41.99 0.41
N THR A 88 10.86 42.27 -0.06
CA THR A 88 9.90 41.23 -0.44
C THR A 88 10.44 40.40 -1.59
N ALA A 89 10.93 41.05 -2.66
CA ALA A 89 11.50 40.34 -3.81
C ALA A 89 12.70 39.47 -3.40
N LEU A 90 13.60 39.99 -2.57
CA LEU A 90 14.79 39.27 -2.13
C LEU A 90 14.43 38.06 -1.26
N ILE A 91 13.52 38.22 -0.29
CA ILE A 91 13.04 37.14 0.58
C ILE A 91 12.35 36.06 -0.25
N VAL A 92 11.39 36.44 -1.10
CA VAL A 92 10.59 35.47 -1.85
C VAL A 92 11.45 34.69 -2.83
N ILE A 93 12.35 35.35 -3.57
CA ILE A 93 13.17 34.66 -4.58
C ILE A 93 14.26 33.81 -3.92
N PHE A 94 15.08 34.42 -3.05
CA PHE A 94 16.30 33.78 -2.53
C PHE A 94 16.09 33.08 -1.19
N GLY A 95 15.16 33.55 -0.37
CA GLY A 95 14.82 32.95 0.92
C GLY A 95 13.75 31.87 0.83
N GLU A 96 12.90 31.85 -0.21
CA GLU A 96 11.77 30.92 -0.28
C GLU A 96 11.77 30.08 -1.56
N ILE A 97 11.47 30.67 -2.72
CA ILE A 97 11.20 29.93 -3.96
C ILE A 97 12.39 29.08 -4.41
N VAL A 98 13.57 29.67 -4.55
CA VAL A 98 14.76 28.94 -5.05
C VAL A 98 15.17 27.83 -4.07
N PRO A 99 15.31 28.07 -2.75
CA PRO A 99 15.61 27.02 -1.79
C PRO A 99 14.57 25.90 -1.79
N GLN A 100 13.28 26.23 -1.77
CA GLN A 100 12.19 25.27 -1.76
C GLN A 100 12.19 24.38 -3.01
N ALA A 101 12.38 24.96 -4.19
CA ALA A 101 12.41 24.22 -5.45
C ALA A 101 13.56 23.19 -5.50
N ILE A 102 14.75 23.58 -5.01
CA ILE A 102 15.92 22.68 -4.94
C ILE A 102 15.66 21.55 -3.93
N PHE A 103 15.11 21.92 -2.78
CA PHE A 103 14.94 21.00 -1.66
C PHE A 103 13.81 20.01 -1.86
N TYR A 104 12.73 20.40 -2.54
CA TYR A 104 11.61 19.52 -2.88
C TYR A 104 12.09 18.25 -3.63
N ARG A 105 13.03 18.42 -4.58
CA ARG A 105 13.58 17.30 -5.37
C ARG A 105 14.61 16.44 -4.62
N HIS A 106 15.29 17.01 -3.62
CA HIS A 106 16.43 16.38 -2.94
C HIS A 106 16.24 16.23 -1.43
N ALA A 107 14.99 16.23 -0.96
CA ALA A 107 14.62 16.29 0.46
C ALA A 107 15.29 15.20 1.30
N LEU A 108 15.36 13.96 0.80
CA LEU A 108 16.01 12.85 1.50
C LEU A 108 17.52 13.03 1.65
N LYS A 109 18.22 13.47 0.60
CA LYS A 109 19.68 13.63 0.61
C LYS A 109 20.07 14.84 1.44
N LEU A 110 19.55 16.02 1.09
CA LEU A 110 19.88 17.28 1.76
C LEU A 110 19.32 17.32 3.18
N GLY A 111 18.09 16.84 3.37
CA GLY A 111 17.45 16.81 4.67
C GLY A 111 18.20 16.00 5.70
N SER A 112 18.68 14.80 5.35
CA SER A 112 19.41 13.95 6.28
C SER A 112 20.69 14.58 6.84
N ILE A 113 21.31 15.51 6.09
CA ILE A 113 22.50 16.27 6.50
C ILE A 113 22.10 17.40 7.46
N LEU A 114 20.95 18.03 7.22
CA LEU A 114 20.45 19.19 7.97
C LEU A 114 19.68 18.83 9.25
N VAL A 115 19.34 17.56 9.48
CA VAL A 115 18.65 17.10 10.70
C VAL A 115 19.28 17.61 12.01
N PRO A 116 20.61 17.63 12.22
CA PRO A 116 21.20 18.17 13.44
C PRO A 116 20.85 19.65 13.65
N LEU A 117 20.87 20.46 12.58
CA LEU A 117 20.51 21.87 12.62
C LEU A 117 19.01 22.06 12.90
N VAL A 118 18.16 21.21 12.33
CA VAL A 118 16.73 21.17 12.65
C VAL A 118 16.50 20.89 14.14
N LYS A 119 17.19 19.90 14.71
CA LYS A 119 17.08 19.58 16.15
C LYS A 119 17.53 20.74 17.03
N PHE A 120 18.58 21.45 16.63
CA PHE A 120 19.04 22.65 17.33
C PHE A 120 17.96 23.74 17.37
N PHE A 121 17.31 24.04 16.25
CA PHE A 121 16.22 25.03 16.24
C PHE A 121 14.96 24.55 16.98
N ILE A 122 14.63 23.25 16.88
CA ILE A 122 13.54 22.67 17.69
C ILE A 122 13.83 22.89 19.18
N PHE A 123 15.07 22.67 19.63
CA PHE A 123 15.45 22.89 21.03
C PHE A 123 15.32 24.36 21.44
N ILE A 124 15.80 25.30 20.61
CA ILE A 124 15.72 26.75 20.90
C ILE A 124 14.27 27.22 20.98
N PHE A 125 13.44 26.86 19.99
CA PHE A 125 12.05 27.31 19.93
C PHE A 125 11.11 26.45 20.77
N TYR A 126 11.60 25.36 21.38
CA TYR A 126 10.79 24.40 22.13
C TYR A 126 9.84 25.03 23.14
N PRO A 127 10.25 26.01 23.99
CA PRO A 127 9.37 26.59 25.00
C PRO A 127 8.10 27.22 24.43
N LEU A 128 8.16 27.74 23.21
CA LEU A 128 7.03 28.40 22.55
C LEU A 128 6.38 27.51 21.49
N ALA A 129 7.16 26.68 20.79
CA ALA A 129 6.67 25.78 19.77
C ALA A 129 5.87 24.59 20.36
N TRP A 130 6.27 24.08 21.53
CA TRP A 130 5.59 22.97 22.19
C TRP A 130 4.11 23.24 22.51
N PRO A 131 3.74 24.32 23.24
CA PRO A 131 2.34 24.56 23.58
C PRO A 131 1.48 24.78 22.33
N LEU A 132 2.01 25.50 21.33
CA LEU A 132 1.29 25.76 20.09
C LEU A 132 1.10 24.47 19.27
N SER A 133 2.12 23.60 19.24
CA SER A 133 2.00 22.27 18.61
C SER A 133 0.98 21.38 19.30
N LYS A 134 0.86 21.46 20.64
CA LYS A 134 -0.13 20.70 21.41
C LYS A 134 -1.56 21.19 21.15
N ILE A 135 -1.76 22.48 20.97
CA ILE A 135 -3.05 23.03 20.55
C ILE A 135 -3.43 22.49 19.17
N LEU A 136 -2.48 22.46 18.23
CA LEU A 136 -2.71 21.89 16.90
C LEU A 136 -3.04 20.39 16.96
N ASP A 137 -2.32 19.62 17.78
CA ASP A 137 -2.60 18.19 17.99
C ASP A 137 -4.04 17.95 18.48
N VAL A 138 -4.57 18.83 19.35
CA VAL A 138 -5.93 18.69 19.90
C VAL A 138 -7.00 19.15 18.91
N VAL A 139 -6.75 20.24 18.18
CA VAL A 139 -7.74 20.84 17.27
C VAL A 139 -7.84 20.07 15.95
N LEU A 140 -6.70 19.65 15.40
CA LEU A 140 -6.62 19.00 14.08
C LEU A 140 -6.46 17.48 14.17
N GLY A 141 -6.12 16.96 15.36
CA GLY A 141 -5.71 15.57 15.53
C GLY A 141 -4.23 15.36 15.15
N GLU A 142 -3.74 14.15 15.39
CA GLU A 142 -2.46 13.72 14.84
C GLU A 142 -2.61 13.48 13.33
N GLU A 143 -1.60 13.85 12.51
CA GLU A 143 -1.62 13.51 11.08
C GLU A 143 -1.84 12.00 10.91
N GLU A 144 -2.98 11.64 10.32
CA GLU A 144 -3.39 10.25 10.12
C GLU A 144 -2.35 9.48 9.30
N GLU A 145 -1.99 8.28 9.77
CA GLU A 145 -1.26 7.32 8.96
C GLU A 145 -2.16 6.93 7.78
N THR A 146 -1.65 7.06 6.55
CA THR A 146 -2.42 6.72 5.35
C THR A 146 -2.69 5.22 5.32
N ILE A 147 -3.86 4.78 5.78
CA ILE A 147 -4.32 3.41 5.62
C ILE A 147 -4.85 3.26 4.20
N TRP A 148 -4.10 2.55 3.36
CA TRP A 148 -4.55 2.27 2.00
C TRP A 148 -5.72 1.30 2.01
N SER A 149 -6.78 1.67 1.30
CA SER A 149 -7.85 0.76 0.94
C SER A 149 -7.34 -0.32 -0.01
N LYS A 150 -8.02 -1.46 -0.03
CA LYS A 150 -7.75 -2.54 -0.96
C LYS A 150 -7.78 -2.10 -2.43
N ARG A 151 -8.63 -1.12 -2.76
CA ARG A 151 -8.71 -0.53 -4.11
C ARG A 151 -7.44 0.25 -4.42
N GLU A 152 -6.97 1.09 -3.51
CA GLU A 152 -5.73 1.85 -3.68
C GLU A 152 -4.52 0.95 -3.82
N MET A 153 -4.44 -0.15 -3.04
CA MET A 153 -3.37 -1.14 -3.19
C MET A 153 -3.35 -1.78 -4.59
N LYS A 154 -4.51 -2.12 -5.16
CA LYS A 154 -4.59 -2.66 -6.53
C LYS A 154 -4.10 -1.65 -7.56
N GLU A 155 -4.51 -0.39 -7.44
CA GLU A 155 -4.07 0.65 -8.37
C GLU A 155 -2.56 0.93 -8.24
N MET A 156 -2.01 0.90 -7.03
CA MET A 156 -0.56 1.00 -6.83
C MET A 156 0.21 -0.12 -7.54
N ILE A 157 -0.30 -1.36 -7.53
CA ILE A 157 0.34 -2.49 -8.21
C ILE A 157 0.34 -2.28 -9.73
N LYS A 158 -0.79 -1.87 -10.32
CA LYS A 158 -0.90 -1.58 -11.76
C LYS A 158 0.04 -0.46 -12.20
N ILE A 159 0.12 0.62 -11.43
CA ILE A 159 1.02 1.75 -11.72
C ILE A 159 2.49 1.28 -11.76
N HIS A 160 2.87 0.26 -10.98
CA HIS A 160 4.23 -0.27 -11.05
C HIS A 160 4.45 -1.02 -12.36
N GLU A 161 3.55 -1.90 -12.79
CA GLU A 161 3.69 -2.62 -14.07
C GLU A 161 3.87 -1.68 -15.28
N ASP A 162 3.14 -0.56 -15.30
CA ASP A 162 3.24 0.48 -16.35
C ASP A 162 4.58 1.26 -16.33
N SER A 163 5.45 1.04 -15.35
CA SER A 163 6.72 1.76 -15.18
C SER A 163 7.91 1.00 -15.78
N GLU A 164 8.74 1.67 -16.58
CA GLU A 164 9.96 1.08 -17.17
C GLU A 164 10.97 0.58 -16.12
N ASP A 165 10.92 1.10 -14.90
CA ASP A 165 11.79 0.71 -13.78
C ASP A 165 11.13 -0.32 -12.82
N SER A 166 10.02 -0.95 -13.23
CA SER A 166 9.32 -1.92 -12.39
C SER A 166 10.09 -3.21 -12.22
N GLU A 167 10.19 -3.67 -10.98
CA GLU A 167 10.64 -5.03 -10.67
C GLU A 167 9.49 -6.05 -10.75
N ILE A 168 8.23 -5.60 -10.93
CA ILE A 168 7.04 -6.46 -10.99
C ILE A 168 6.73 -6.75 -12.45
N ASP A 169 6.77 -8.03 -12.83
CA ASP A 169 6.33 -8.48 -14.16
C ASP A 169 4.82 -8.70 -14.26
N GLY A 170 4.31 -8.87 -15.48
CA GLY A 170 2.87 -9.01 -15.73
C GLY A 170 2.24 -10.30 -15.18
N ASP A 171 3.01 -11.34 -14.85
CA ASP A 171 2.47 -12.54 -14.21
C ASP A 171 2.45 -12.38 -12.68
N GLU A 172 3.47 -11.75 -12.10
CA GLU A 172 3.48 -11.33 -10.69
C GLU A 172 2.33 -10.37 -10.38
N GLU A 173 2.06 -9.42 -11.27
CA GLU A 173 0.93 -8.50 -11.15
C GLU A 173 -0.40 -9.25 -11.08
N LYS A 174 -0.65 -10.19 -12.00
CA LYS A 174 -1.87 -11.03 -12.01
C LYS A 174 -1.99 -11.84 -10.72
N ILE A 175 -0.89 -12.39 -10.21
CA ILE A 175 -0.88 -13.14 -8.95
C ILE A 175 -1.26 -12.23 -7.79
N LEU A 176 -0.65 -11.05 -7.67
CA LEU A 176 -0.92 -10.08 -6.61
C LEU A 176 -2.37 -9.57 -6.66
N LEU A 177 -2.84 -9.17 -7.83
CA LEU A 177 -4.22 -8.72 -8.03
C LEU A 177 -5.23 -9.85 -7.81
N GLY A 178 -4.88 -11.07 -8.21
CA GLY A 178 -5.65 -12.28 -7.98
C GLY A 178 -5.79 -12.58 -6.49
N ALA A 179 -4.68 -12.59 -5.75
CA ALA A 179 -4.64 -12.82 -4.30
C ALA A 179 -5.42 -11.75 -3.53
N LEU A 180 -5.25 -10.47 -3.89
CA LEU A 180 -6.06 -9.40 -3.32
C LEU A 180 -7.54 -9.64 -3.64
N SER A 181 -7.91 -9.92 -4.89
CA SER A 181 -9.33 -10.10 -5.26
C SER A 181 -9.95 -11.40 -4.74
N PHE A 182 -9.15 -12.38 -4.38
CA PHE A 182 -9.59 -13.72 -3.98
C PHE A 182 -10.56 -13.71 -2.80
N SER A 183 -10.30 -12.90 -1.76
CA SER A 183 -11.15 -12.83 -0.57
C SER A 183 -12.54 -12.23 -0.82
N ASP A 184 -12.73 -11.54 -1.96
CA ASP A 184 -14.00 -10.90 -2.29
C ASP A 184 -14.82 -11.73 -3.27
N LYS A 185 -14.17 -12.65 -3.99
CA LYS A 185 -14.84 -13.56 -4.92
C LYS A 185 -15.73 -14.56 -4.18
N ARG A 186 -16.81 -14.94 -4.83
CA ARG A 186 -17.79 -15.93 -4.37
C ARG A 186 -17.68 -17.22 -5.16
N VAL A 187 -18.15 -18.32 -4.58
CA VAL A 187 -18.17 -19.65 -5.22
C VAL A 187 -18.83 -19.60 -6.59
N LYS A 188 -19.95 -18.88 -6.73
CA LYS A 188 -20.67 -18.76 -8.00
C LYS A 188 -19.84 -18.22 -9.16
N GLU A 189 -18.79 -17.45 -8.87
CA GLU A 189 -17.94 -16.81 -9.89
C GLU A 189 -16.88 -17.76 -10.44
N ILE A 190 -16.61 -18.88 -9.77
CA ILE A 190 -15.58 -19.86 -10.18
C ILE A 190 -16.13 -21.28 -10.37
N MET A 191 -17.34 -21.57 -9.91
CA MET A 191 -17.91 -22.91 -10.00
C MET A 191 -18.20 -23.30 -11.45
N THR A 192 -18.08 -24.59 -11.76
CA THR A 192 -18.49 -25.13 -13.06
C THR A 192 -20.01 -25.25 -13.12
N PRO A 193 -20.69 -24.62 -14.08
CA PRO A 193 -22.14 -24.72 -14.23
C PRO A 193 -22.58 -26.17 -14.43
N LYS A 194 -23.67 -26.56 -13.75
CA LYS A 194 -24.14 -27.96 -13.68
C LYS A 194 -24.35 -28.61 -15.05
N ASN A 195 -24.81 -27.84 -16.04
CA ASN A 195 -25.10 -28.33 -17.39
C ASN A 195 -23.87 -28.81 -18.17
N VAL A 196 -22.66 -28.37 -17.78
CA VAL A 196 -21.40 -28.75 -18.42
C VAL A 196 -20.52 -29.63 -17.51
N VAL A 197 -21.04 -30.06 -16.37
CA VAL A 197 -20.34 -31.00 -15.48
C VAL A 197 -20.42 -32.41 -16.05
N PHE A 198 -19.26 -33.04 -16.24
CA PHE A 198 -19.17 -34.46 -16.54
C PHE A 198 -19.52 -35.27 -15.28
N SER A 199 -20.57 -36.08 -15.36
CA SER A 199 -21.13 -36.83 -14.22
C SER A 199 -21.63 -38.19 -14.68
N LEU A 200 -21.54 -39.20 -13.82
CA LEU A 200 -21.97 -40.57 -14.12
C LEU A 200 -23.19 -40.95 -13.29
N GLU A 201 -24.05 -41.81 -13.84
CA GLU A 201 -25.16 -42.39 -13.07
C GLU A 201 -24.67 -43.60 -12.26
N GLU A 202 -25.20 -43.79 -11.05
CA GLU A 202 -24.79 -44.90 -10.17
C GLU A 202 -25.04 -46.30 -10.79
N SER A 203 -26.02 -46.41 -11.68
CA SER A 203 -26.46 -47.64 -12.34
C SER A 203 -25.63 -48.02 -13.58
N VAL A 204 -24.68 -47.17 -13.99
CA VAL A 204 -23.85 -47.41 -15.17
C VAL A 204 -22.81 -48.50 -14.88
N LEU A 205 -22.68 -49.44 -15.82
CA LEU A 205 -21.62 -50.44 -15.81
C LEU A 205 -20.30 -49.82 -16.25
N LEU A 206 -19.23 -50.05 -15.48
CA LEU A 206 -17.87 -49.63 -15.80
C LEU A 206 -17.27 -50.49 -16.93
N SER A 207 -17.88 -50.40 -18.12
CA SER A 207 -17.40 -51.03 -19.34
C SER A 207 -16.18 -50.29 -19.90
N GLU A 208 -15.43 -50.94 -20.80
CA GLU A 208 -14.30 -50.32 -21.49
C GLU A 208 -14.65 -48.99 -22.17
N ASN A 209 -15.88 -48.86 -22.71
CA ASN A 209 -16.33 -47.61 -23.32
C ASN A 209 -16.42 -46.47 -22.30
N VAL A 210 -17.00 -46.74 -21.12
CA VAL A 210 -17.13 -45.76 -20.03
C VAL A 210 -15.76 -45.44 -19.43
N LEU A 211 -14.90 -46.46 -19.26
CA LEU A 211 -13.52 -46.24 -18.79
C LEU A 211 -12.71 -45.39 -19.79
N ASN A 212 -12.89 -45.60 -21.09
CA ASN A 212 -12.31 -44.73 -22.12
C ASN A 212 -12.85 -43.30 -22.00
N GLU A 213 -14.16 -43.11 -21.84
CA GLU A 213 -14.77 -41.78 -21.67
C GLU A 213 -14.20 -41.04 -20.45
N ILE A 214 -14.06 -41.73 -19.31
CA ILE A 214 -13.42 -41.21 -18.10
C ILE A 214 -11.96 -40.80 -18.39
N ARG A 215 -11.19 -41.66 -19.07
CA ARG A 215 -9.79 -41.37 -19.45
C ARG A 215 -9.69 -40.12 -20.35
N TYR A 216 -10.55 -40.00 -21.35
CA TYR A 216 -10.58 -38.85 -22.26
C TYR A 216 -11.03 -37.56 -21.58
N SER A 217 -11.89 -37.66 -20.55
CA SER A 217 -12.33 -36.48 -19.78
C SER A 217 -11.19 -35.79 -19.01
N GLY A 218 -10.16 -36.55 -18.61
CA GLY A 218 -9.02 -36.03 -17.84
C GLY A 218 -9.34 -35.64 -16.38
N PHE A 219 -10.58 -35.81 -15.91
CA PHE A 219 -10.96 -35.45 -14.55
C PHE A 219 -10.52 -36.50 -13.53
N SER A 220 -10.07 -36.05 -12.35
CA SER A 220 -9.70 -36.96 -11.25
C SER A 220 -10.87 -37.36 -10.34
N ARG A 221 -11.91 -36.54 -10.28
CA ARG A 221 -13.10 -36.71 -9.43
C ARG A 221 -14.35 -36.45 -10.25
N ILE A 222 -15.25 -37.41 -10.28
CA ILE A 222 -16.46 -37.37 -11.11
C ILE A 222 -17.69 -37.47 -10.20
N PRO A 223 -18.59 -36.48 -10.18
CA PRO A 223 -19.84 -36.56 -9.44
C PRO A 223 -20.69 -37.73 -9.94
N VAL A 224 -21.24 -38.50 -9.00
CA VAL A 224 -22.16 -39.61 -9.27
C VAL A 224 -23.57 -39.21 -8.87
N TYR A 225 -24.55 -39.42 -9.74
CA TYR A 225 -25.94 -39.08 -9.49
C TYR A 225 -26.87 -40.31 -9.53
N ARG A 226 -28.03 -40.19 -8.87
CA ARG A 226 -29.09 -41.20 -8.84
C ARG A 226 -30.34 -40.69 -9.52
N LYS A 227 -30.77 -41.36 -10.59
CA LYS A 227 -31.96 -41.07 -11.43
C LYS A 227 -31.88 -39.73 -12.17
N GLU A 228 -31.69 -38.63 -11.43
CA GLU A 228 -31.61 -37.28 -11.96
C GLU A 228 -30.23 -36.68 -11.68
N LYS A 229 -29.69 -35.90 -12.62
CA LYS A 229 -28.44 -35.15 -12.44
C LYS A 229 -28.48 -34.17 -11.25
N ASN A 230 -29.67 -33.83 -10.76
CA ASN A 230 -29.87 -33.02 -9.55
C ASN A 230 -29.55 -33.73 -8.26
N ASN A 231 -29.61 -35.05 -8.25
CA ASN A 231 -29.45 -35.86 -7.05
C ASN A 231 -28.04 -36.49 -7.03
N ILE A 232 -27.05 -35.71 -6.62
CA ILE A 232 -25.66 -36.18 -6.48
C ILE A 232 -25.57 -37.01 -5.20
N VAL A 233 -25.11 -38.27 -5.32
CA VAL A 233 -25.04 -39.26 -4.23
C VAL A 233 -23.61 -39.57 -3.80
N GLY A 234 -22.62 -39.32 -4.65
CA GLY A 234 -21.22 -39.43 -4.25
C GLY A 234 -20.23 -38.86 -5.25
N VAL A 235 -18.96 -39.15 -5.03
CA VAL A 235 -17.87 -38.80 -5.95
C VAL A 235 -17.06 -40.05 -6.27
N LEU A 236 -16.87 -40.30 -7.56
CA LEU A 236 -15.99 -41.35 -8.06
C LEU A 236 -14.57 -40.77 -8.21
N ASN A 237 -13.61 -41.31 -7.45
CA ASN A 237 -12.20 -41.00 -7.62
C ASN A 237 -11.60 -41.93 -8.68
N VAL A 238 -11.03 -41.37 -9.75
CA VAL A 238 -10.49 -42.17 -10.87
C VAL A 238 -9.34 -43.07 -10.42
N LYS A 239 -8.61 -42.72 -9.35
CA LYS A 239 -7.56 -43.59 -8.78
C LYS A 239 -8.11 -44.91 -8.24
N SER A 240 -9.36 -44.92 -7.78
CA SER A 240 -10.03 -46.15 -7.31
C SER A 240 -10.26 -47.15 -8.45
N LEU A 241 -10.22 -46.70 -9.71
CA LEU A 241 -10.44 -47.52 -10.91
C LEU A 241 -9.22 -48.38 -11.32
N ILE A 242 -8.04 -48.17 -10.73
CA ILE A 242 -6.76 -48.76 -11.22
C ILE A 242 -6.68 -50.29 -11.01
N ASN A 243 -7.37 -50.85 -10.01
CA ASN A 243 -7.32 -52.29 -9.68
C ASN A 243 -8.72 -52.93 -9.67
N LEU A 244 -9.62 -52.44 -10.50
CA LEU A 244 -10.99 -52.94 -10.55
C LEU A 244 -11.10 -54.20 -11.40
N GLY A 245 -11.74 -55.23 -10.83
CA GLY A 245 -12.14 -56.41 -11.60
C GLY A 245 -13.30 -56.11 -12.54
N ASP A 246 -13.57 -57.04 -13.45
CA ASP A 246 -14.61 -56.89 -14.47
C ASP A 246 -16.01 -56.76 -13.86
N ASN A 247 -16.89 -56.10 -14.61
CA ASN A 247 -18.34 -56.11 -14.40
C ASN A 247 -18.85 -55.40 -13.13
N LYS A 248 -18.19 -54.31 -12.73
CA LYS A 248 -18.60 -53.48 -11.59
C LYS A 248 -19.47 -52.30 -12.03
N LEU A 249 -20.45 -51.98 -11.20
CA LEU A 249 -21.26 -50.77 -11.37
C LEU A 249 -20.53 -49.57 -10.75
N VAL A 250 -20.86 -48.36 -11.20
CA VAL A 250 -20.37 -47.13 -10.55
C VAL A 250 -20.72 -47.14 -9.06
N SER A 251 -21.89 -47.69 -8.69
CA SER A 251 -22.33 -47.87 -7.30
C SER A 251 -21.37 -48.65 -6.40
N ASP A 252 -20.53 -49.51 -6.96
CA ASP A 252 -19.64 -50.37 -6.20
C ASP A 252 -18.33 -49.68 -5.80
N VAL A 253 -18.09 -48.48 -6.34
CA VAL A 253 -16.75 -47.86 -6.38
C VAL A 253 -16.76 -46.40 -5.94
N TYR A 254 -17.88 -45.69 -6.14
CA TYR A 254 -17.97 -44.32 -5.70
C TYR A 254 -17.89 -44.25 -4.17
N SER A 255 -17.28 -43.18 -3.67
CA SER A 255 -17.28 -42.91 -2.24
C SER A 255 -18.46 -42.01 -1.90
N GLU A 256 -19.25 -42.38 -0.90
CA GLU A 256 -20.18 -41.48 -0.21
C GLU A 256 -19.43 -40.45 0.67
N GLU A 257 -18.15 -40.17 0.36
CA GLU A 257 -17.40 -39.09 1.00
C GLU A 257 -18.32 -37.87 1.06
N LYS A 258 -18.58 -37.39 2.28
CA LYS A 258 -19.62 -36.39 2.58
C LYS A 258 -19.59 -35.29 1.54
N ILE A 259 -20.55 -35.32 0.61
CA ILE A 259 -20.66 -34.29 -0.41
C ILE A 259 -20.81 -32.97 0.32
N PHE A 260 -19.83 -32.10 0.12
CA PHE A 260 -19.83 -30.80 0.77
C PHE A 260 -20.57 -29.82 -0.09
N GLU A 261 -21.85 -29.67 0.23
CA GLU A 261 -22.66 -28.60 -0.31
C GLU A 261 -22.19 -27.27 0.29
N VAL A 262 -21.93 -26.33 -0.61
CA VAL A 262 -21.50 -24.98 -0.25
C VAL A 262 -22.41 -24.00 -0.95
N SER A 263 -22.81 -22.95 -0.22
CA SER A 263 -23.61 -21.87 -0.81
C SER A 263 -22.83 -21.19 -1.94
N GLU A 264 -23.52 -20.91 -3.03
CA GLU A 264 -22.98 -20.16 -4.17
C GLU A 264 -22.50 -18.73 -3.78
N TYR A 265 -23.04 -18.20 -2.67
CA TYR A 265 -22.70 -16.87 -2.13
C TYR A 265 -21.50 -16.89 -1.18
N LYS A 266 -21.01 -18.07 -0.80
CA LYS A 266 -19.87 -18.20 0.11
C LYS A 266 -18.63 -17.58 -0.51
N LYS A 267 -17.83 -16.91 0.32
CA LYS A 267 -16.54 -16.35 -0.12
C LYS A 267 -15.48 -17.43 -0.31
N LEU A 268 -14.57 -17.21 -1.25
CA LEU A 268 -13.57 -18.22 -1.62
C LEU A 268 -12.53 -18.46 -0.53
N ASP A 269 -12.16 -17.44 0.25
CA ASP A 269 -11.26 -17.58 1.40
C ASP A 269 -11.78 -18.59 2.44
N ASN A 270 -13.07 -18.50 2.75
CA ASN A 270 -13.75 -19.43 3.65
C ASN A 270 -13.86 -20.84 3.05
N LEU A 271 -14.06 -20.95 1.73
CA LEU A 271 -14.11 -22.25 1.06
C LEU A 271 -12.72 -22.91 1.03
N LEU A 272 -11.68 -22.16 0.68
CA LEU A 272 -10.30 -22.64 0.65
C LEU A 272 -9.83 -23.11 2.03
N ASN A 273 -10.12 -22.36 3.08
CA ASN A 273 -9.81 -22.78 4.45
C ASN A 273 -10.49 -24.10 4.83
N GLN A 274 -11.72 -24.34 4.33
CA GLN A 274 -12.40 -25.61 4.56
C GLN A 274 -11.75 -26.77 3.80
N PHE A 275 -11.35 -26.55 2.54
CA PHE A 275 -10.58 -27.55 1.78
C PHE A 275 -9.28 -27.91 2.49
N ILE A 276 -8.50 -26.90 2.92
CA ILE A 276 -7.23 -27.09 3.64
C ILE A 276 -7.44 -27.87 4.94
N THR A 277 -8.38 -27.45 5.78
CA THR A 277 -8.64 -28.07 7.09
C THR A 277 -9.03 -29.54 6.94
N ARG A 278 -9.77 -29.89 5.89
CA ARG A 278 -10.27 -31.24 5.66
C ARG A 278 -9.36 -32.10 4.81
N LYS A 279 -8.29 -31.54 4.23
CA LYS A 279 -7.44 -32.21 3.24
C LYS A 279 -8.25 -32.82 2.08
N SER A 280 -9.34 -32.16 1.72
CA SER A 280 -10.21 -32.51 0.60
C SER A 280 -10.02 -31.47 -0.49
N HIS A 281 -10.13 -31.92 -1.75
CA HIS A 281 -10.15 -31.06 -2.93
C HIS A 281 -11.56 -30.85 -3.42
#